data_AF-A0A2S4UVS1-F1
#
_entry.id   AF-A0A2S4UVS1-F1
#
_cell.length_a   1.000
_cell.length_b   1.000
_cell.length_c   1.000
_cell.angle_alpha   90.00
_cell.angle_beta   90.00
_cell.angle_gamma   90.00
#
_symmetry.space_group_name_H-M   'P 1'
#
loop_
_entity.id
_entity.type
_entity.pdbx_description
1 polymer ?
#
loop_
_entity_poly.entity_id
_entity_poly.type
_entity_poly.pdbx_seq_one_letter_code
_entity_poly.pdbx_strand_id
1 'polypeptide(L)'
;MCIQNTPKISDISEKILYIGKVIQTFGLDPKRFITAFLQSTHEQIVLNRHLWGAPIGWPSTFKVLDSIKTVVRKTTEGKSRWKAYILSEAKEILAAEGGAHGQFPAGNYYNSSKITPGFFDEEAKSERVVKLITEDMPFLYELLKDKLTRKATANHVDFGDSDSGNESNESEASQEPTPAIPSRGSTPVDPEERTTRNADEDAPFHHKKIPQDLEPVNEIYDRADRPHVISATICAVVAFGANRRDNALQIQNSVVLLACGVTERVSTFLNYIGLSSSRRTAHRAIQALGRIASKKITQIMSPNSKSPLAPIICIDNIDFEEAVHEKSVEKSSQMFHGTWGYVHVILTEIVCQRTLA
;
A
#
# COMPACT_ATOMS: atom_id res chain seq x y z
N MET A 1 -45.31 10.25 37.68
CA MET A 1 -46.26 11.38 37.54
C MET A 1 -47.22 11.06 36.42
N CYS A 2 -48.51 10.94 36.70
CA CYS A 2 -49.53 10.79 35.66
C CYS A 2 -49.75 12.14 34.97
N ILE A 3 -49.44 12.22 33.68
CA ILE A 3 -49.71 13.41 32.85
C ILE A 3 -51.20 13.40 32.49
N GLN A 4 -52.08 13.74 33.43
CA GLN A 4 -53.53 13.66 33.18
C GLN A 4 -54.09 14.85 32.38
N ASN A 5 -53.28 15.89 32.10
CA ASN A 5 -53.73 17.11 31.42
C ASN A 5 -52.76 17.58 30.32
N THR A 6 -52.30 16.69 29.43
CA THR A 6 -51.54 17.15 28.25
C THR A 6 -52.47 17.82 27.24
N PRO A 7 -52.18 19.06 26.81
CA PRO A 7 -52.96 19.73 25.77
C PRO A 7 -52.88 18.94 24.45
N LYS A 8 -54.02 18.78 23.76
CA LYS A 8 -54.06 18.20 22.41
C LYS A 8 -53.48 19.20 21.42
N ILE A 9 -52.19 19.06 21.14
CA ILE A 9 -51.46 19.85 20.16
C ILE A 9 -51.26 18.98 18.91
N SER A 10 -51.62 19.46 17.72
CA SER A 10 -51.41 18.73 16.46
C SER A 10 -50.04 19.04 15.84
N ASP A 11 -49.67 20.32 15.80
CA ASP A 11 -48.43 20.81 15.18
C ASP A 11 -47.16 20.39 15.95
N ILE A 12 -46.11 20.05 15.21
CA ILE A 12 -44.84 19.59 15.79
C ILE A 12 -44.08 20.75 16.46
N SER A 13 -44.15 21.96 15.91
CA SER A 13 -43.46 23.13 16.44
C SER A 13 -44.08 23.55 17.76
N GLU A 14 -45.41 23.57 17.84
CA GLU A 14 -46.16 23.82 19.07
C GLU A 14 -45.85 22.77 20.17
N LYS A 15 -45.73 21.48 19.81
CA LYS A 15 -45.30 20.43 20.76
C LYS A 15 -43.91 20.70 21.30
N ILE A 16 -42.95 21.04 20.45
CA ILE A 16 -41.56 21.34 20.85
C ILE A 16 -41.51 22.56 21.77
N LEU A 17 -42.27 23.62 21.44
CA LEU A 17 -42.37 24.82 22.27
C LEU A 17 -42.98 24.52 23.65
N TYR A 18 -44.04 23.70 23.70
CA TYR A 18 -44.65 23.28 24.95
C TYR A 18 -43.67 22.48 25.83
N ILE A 19 -43.01 21.47 25.25
CA ILE A 19 -42.01 20.66 25.95
C ILE A 19 -40.85 21.54 26.44
N GLY A 20 -40.40 22.50 25.62
CA GLY A 20 -39.37 23.46 26.01
C GLY A 20 -39.77 24.28 27.25
N LYS A 21 -41.01 24.77 27.31
CA LYS A 21 -41.54 25.46 28.50
C LYS A 21 -41.56 24.54 29.72
N VAL A 22 -42.00 23.29 29.56
CA VAL A 22 -42.01 22.31 30.66
C VAL A 22 -40.60 22.07 31.20
N ILE A 23 -39.62 21.82 30.33
CA ILE A 23 -38.22 21.63 30.74
C ILE A 23 -37.70 22.87 31.50
N GLN A 24 -38.04 24.07 31.03
CA GLN A 24 -37.66 25.32 31.67
C GLN A 24 -38.30 25.50 33.05
N THR A 25 -39.56 25.06 33.27
CA THR A 25 -40.19 25.11 34.60
C THR A 25 -39.48 24.25 35.64
N PHE A 26 -38.75 23.21 35.21
CA PHE A 26 -37.90 22.39 36.07
C PHE A 26 -36.47 22.93 36.20
N GLY A 27 -36.18 24.15 35.73
CA GLY A 27 -34.84 24.75 35.80
C GLY A 27 -33.81 24.11 34.86
N LEU A 28 -34.28 23.36 33.85
CA LEU A 28 -33.44 22.72 32.84
C LEU A 28 -33.48 23.51 31.52
N ASP A 29 -32.43 23.34 30.71
CA ASP A 29 -32.42 23.73 29.30
C ASP A 29 -32.31 22.47 28.43
N PRO A 30 -32.58 22.54 27.11
CA PRO A 30 -32.54 21.36 26.25
C PRO A 30 -31.22 20.58 26.31
N LYS A 31 -30.07 21.25 26.42
CA LYS A 31 -28.77 20.56 26.50
C LYS A 31 -28.60 19.86 27.84
N ARG A 32 -28.93 20.53 28.95
CA ARG A 32 -28.91 19.92 30.29
C ARG A 32 -29.85 18.72 30.37
N PHE A 33 -31.05 18.84 29.82
CA PHE A 33 -32.01 17.75 29.76
C PHE A 33 -31.45 16.55 28.98
N ILE A 34 -30.96 16.75 27.75
CA ILE A 34 -30.41 15.67 26.92
C ILE A 34 -29.21 15.01 27.62
N THR A 35 -28.32 15.81 28.20
CA THR A 35 -27.13 15.30 28.90
C THR A 35 -27.53 14.45 30.11
N ALA A 36 -28.42 14.96 30.96
CA ALA A 36 -28.94 14.22 32.11
C ALA A 36 -29.70 12.96 31.70
N PHE A 37 -30.49 13.01 30.62
CA PHE A 37 -31.20 11.87 30.08
C PHE A 37 -30.25 10.75 29.62
N LEU A 38 -29.16 11.11 28.93
CA LEU A 38 -28.17 10.14 28.43
C LEU A 38 -27.29 9.56 29.54
N GLN A 39 -27.03 10.31 30.62
CA GLN A 39 -26.13 9.90 31.72
C GLN A 39 -26.86 9.27 32.92
N SER A 40 -28.18 9.40 33.03
CA SER A 40 -28.94 8.94 34.20
C SER A 40 -28.88 7.43 34.41
N THR A 41 -28.64 6.96 35.63
CA THR A 41 -28.65 5.52 35.97
C THR A 41 -30.04 4.98 36.33
N HIS A 42 -31.09 5.81 36.27
CA HIS A 42 -32.45 5.41 36.65
C HIS A 42 -33.02 4.38 35.66
N GLU A 43 -33.55 3.26 36.16
CA GLU A 43 -34.00 2.09 35.40
C GLU A 43 -34.91 2.45 34.21
N GLN A 44 -36.00 3.18 34.45
CA GLN A 44 -36.93 3.60 33.40
C GLN A 44 -36.28 4.49 32.32
N ILE A 45 -35.28 5.31 32.69
CA ILE A 45 -34.60 6.18 31.72
C ILE A 45 -33.59 5.37 30.89
N VAL A 46 -32.91 4.40 31.51
CA VAL A 46 -32.06 3.41 30.82
C VAL A 46 -32.90 2.63 29.80
N LEU A 47 -34.08 2.13 30.21
CA LEU A 47 -35.03 1.48 29.31
C LEU A 47 -35.46 2.40 28.16
N ASN A 48 -35.68 3.70 28.39
CA ASN A 48 -36.05 4.61 27.31
C ASN A 48 -34.93 4.86 26.29
N ARG A 49 -33.65 4.61 26.66
CA ARG A 49 -32.51 4.85 25.76
C ARG A 49 -31.76 3.59 25.32
N HIS A 50 -32.21 2.40 25.72
CA HIS A 50 -31.51 1.14 25.41
C HIS A 50 -31.29 0.90 23.90
N LEU A 51 -32.16 1.45 23.04
CA LEU A 51 -32.04 1.32 21.59
C LEU A 51 -31.06 2.29 20.93
N TRP A 52 -30.50 3.28 21.65
CA TRP A 52 -29.66 4.31 21.03
C TRP A 52 -28.41 3.73 20.35
N GLY A 53 -27.80 2.70 20.95
CA GLY A 53 -26.66 1.97 20.37
C GLY A 53 -27.04 0.62 19.73
N ALA A 54 -28.31 0.22 19.78
CA ALA A 54 -28.74 -1.08 19.24
C ALA A 54 -28.85 -1.03 17.71
N PRO A 55 -28.58 -2.12 16.97
CA PRO A 55 -28.66 -2.13 15.51
C PRO A 55 -29.99 -1.63 14.96
N ILE A 56 -31.11 -1.97 15.61
CA ILE A 56 -32.46 -1.57 15.20
C ILE A 56 -32.75 -0.08 15.46
N GLY A 57 -32.15 0.51 16.49
CA GLY A 57 -32.36 1.92 16.86
C GLY A 57 -31.31 2.87 16.28
N TRP A 58 -30.14 2.35 15.91
CA TRP A 58 -29.01 3.11 15.36
C TRP A 58 -29.38 4.04 14.19
N PRO A 59 -30.21 3.64 13.21
CA PRO A 59 -30.61 4.56 12.12
C PRO A 59 -31.30 5.82 12.62
N SER A 60 -32.07 5.74 13.71
CA SER A 60 -32.74 6.90 14.32
C SER A 60 -31.77 7.75 15.15
N THR A 61 -30.85 7.12 15.90
CA THR A 61 -29.76 7.82 16.60
C THR A 61 -28.87 8.58 15.63
N PHE A 62 -28.53 7.96 14.49
CA PHE A 62 -27.75 8.58 13.44
C PHE A 62 -28.41 9.85 12.90
N LYS A 63 -29.73 9.85 12.71
CA LYS A 63 -30.49 11.06 12.31
C LYS A 63 -30.40 12.17 13.35
N VAL A 64 -30.40 11.84 14.65
CA VAL A 64 -30.19 12.82 15.73
C VAL A 64 -28.79 13.42 15.65
N LEU A 65 -27.75 12.58 15.50
CA LEU A 65 -26.36 13.03 15.37
C LEU A 65 -26.16 13.91 14.13
N ASP A 66 -26.75 13.57 12.99
CA ASP A 66 -26.65 14.37 11.77
C ASP A 66 -27.42 15.70 11.87
N SER A 67 -28.55 15.71 12.58
CA SER A 67 -29.27 16.95 12.93
C SER A 67 -28.42 17.86 13.82
N ILE A 68 -27.75 17.31 14.84
CA ILE A 68 -26.81 18.05 15.70
C ILE A 68 -25.67 18.62 14.86
N LYS A 69 -25.04 17.79 14.03
CA LYS A 69 -23.97 18.19 13.10
C LYS A 69 -24.40 19.34 12.20
N THR A 70 -25.62 19.29 11.65
CA THR A 70 -26.18 20.34 10.78
C THR A 70 -26.30 21.66 11.53
N VAL A 71 -26.75 21.64 12.78
CA VAL A 71 -26.84 22.85 13.62
C VAL A 71 -25.46 23.39 13.99
N VAL A 72 -24.54 22.52 14.42
CA VAL A 72 -23.18 22.92 14.84
C VAL A 72 -22.38 23.50 13.69
N ARG A 73 -22.52 22.97 12.47
CA ARG A 73 -21.70 23.37 11.31
C ARG A 73 -22.21 24.61 10.57
N LYS A 74 -23.17 25.37 11.12
CA LYS A 74 -23.68 26.60 10.49
C LYS A 74 -22.63 27.70 10.35
N THR A 75 -21.73 27.84 11.33
CA THR A 75 -20.65 28.85 11.32
C THR A 75 -19.30 28.21 11.00
N THR A 76 -18.33 29.04 10.62
CA THR A 76 -16.95 28.60 10.36
C THR A 76 -16.29 28.06 11.62
N GLU A 77 -16.44 28.74 12.77
CA GLU A 77 -15.96 28.25 14.06
C GLU A 77 -16.64 26.93 14.45
N GLY A 78 -17.94 26.82 14.20
CA GLY A 78 -18.71 25.61 14.46
C GLY A 78 -18.22 24.41 13.64
N LYS A 79 -17.90 24.62 12.35
CA LYS A 79 -17.24 23.60 11.51
C LYS A 79 -15.88 23.19 12.08
N SER A 80 -15.08 24.14 12.58
CA SER A 80 -13.79 23.84 13.20
C SER A 80 -13.94 23.00 14.46
N ARG A 81 -14.85 23.37 15.37
CA ARG A 81 -15.15 22.61 16.59
C ARG A 81 -15.63 21.19 16.28
N TRP A 82 -16.50 21.02 15.28
CA TRP A 82 -16.95 19.69 14.86
C TRP A 82 -15.79 18.84 14.34
N LYS A 83 -14.89 19.40 13.52
CA LYS A 83 -13.70 18.68 13.04
C LYS A 83 -12.77 18.28 14.19
N ALA A 84 -12.56 19.17 15.16
CA ALA A 84 -11.73 18.89 16.33
C ALA A 84 -12.33 17.75 17.18
N TYR A 85 -13.66 17.72 17.34
CA TYR A 85 -14.36 16.63 18.02
C TYR A 85 -14.21 15.29 17.27
N ILE A 86 -14.47 15.25 15.96
CA ILE A 86 -14.28 14.00 15.19
C ILE A 86 -12.82 13.53 15.24
N LEU A 87 -11.86 14.46 15.24
CA LEU A 87 -10.45 14.12 15.39
C LEU A 87 -10.13 13.55 16.78
N SER A 88 -10.77 14.02 17.86
CA SER A 88 -10.57 13.44 19.18
C SER A 88 -11.12 12.01 19.26
N GLU A 89 -12.32 11.78 18.74
CA GLU A 89 -12.91 10.42 18.70
C GLU A 89 -12.05 9.47 17.85
N ALA A 90 -11.58 9.93 16.67
CA ALA A 90 -10.70 9.14 15.81
C ALA A 90 -9.37 8.77 16.50
N LYS A 91 -8.81 9.66 17.33
CA LYS A 91 -7.60 9.37 18.11
C LYS A 91 -7.85 8.28 19.15
N GLU A 92 -9.01 8.28 19.82
CA GLU A 92 -9.35 7.23 20.78
C GLU A 92 -9.51 5.87 20.10
N ILE A 93 -10.15 5.83 18.93
CA ILE A 93 -10.26 4.61 18.14
C ILE A 93 -8.86 4.10 17.76
N LEU A 94 -8.00 4.96 17.19
CA LEU A 94 -6.64 4.58 16.80
C LEU A 94 -5.76 4.13 17.98
N ALA A 95 -5.98 4.68 19.18
CA ALA A 95 -5.25 4.26 20.37
C ALA A 95 -5.69 2.88 20.89
N ALA A 96 -6.93 2.47 20.57
CA ALA A 96 -7.44 1.14 20.86
C ALA A 96 -7.06 0.11 19.78
N GLU A 97 -6.71 0.56 18.56
CA GLU A 97 -6.13 -0.28 17.52
C GLU A 97 -4.71 -0.73 17.87
N GLY A 98 -4.34 -1.90 17.39
CA GLY A 98 -3.07 -2.54 17.67
C GLY A 98 -3.23 -4.05 17.84
N GLY A 99 -2.22 -4.79 17.40
CA GLY A 99 -2.27 -6.23 17.42
C GLY A 99 -1.80 -6.88 18.72
N ALA A 100 -1.82 -8.20 18.70
CA ALA A 100 -1.38 -9.02 19.81
C ALA A 100 0.09 -8.76 20.16
N HIS A 101 0.36 -8.55 21.44
CA HIS A 101 1.70 -8.26 21.94
C HIS A 101 2.48 -9.56 22.16
N GLY A 102 3.77 -9.54 21.80
CA GLY A 102 4.69 -10.65 22.06
C GLY A 102 5.14 -11.37 20.79
N GLN A 103 5.78 -12.52 20.98
CA GLN A 103 6.40 -13.30 19.90
C GLN A 103 5.35 -14.04 19.07
N PHE A 104 5.47 -13.99 17.75
CA PHE A 104 4.70 -14.81 16.82
C PHE A 104 4.89 -16.31 17.11
N PRO A 105 3.82 -17.14 17.11
CA PRO A 105 2.46 -16.85 16.60
C PRO A 105 1.50 -16.16 17.58
N ALA A 106 1.83 -16.12 18.87
CA ALA A 106 0.93 -15.56 19.89
C ALA A 106 0.84 -14.02 19.86
N GLY A 107 1.86 -13.36 19.32
CA GLY A 107 1.87 -11.92 19.05
C GLY A 107 2.42 -11.60 17.67
N ASN A 108 2.68 -10.32 17.40
CA ASN A 108 3.08 -9.87 16.08
C ASN A 108 4.61 -9.79 15.85
N TYR A 109 5.41 -10.12 16.86
CA TYR A 109 6.86 -10.04 16.77
C TYR A 109 7.50 -11.24 16.08
N TYR A 110 8.22 -10.96 15.00
CA TYR A 110 9.07 -11.93 14.32
C TYR A 110 10.52 -11.75 14.77
N ASN A 111 11.09 -12.84 15.29
CA ASN A 111 12.49 -12.87 15.68
C ASN A 111 13.33 -13.19 14.45
N SER A 112 14.11 -12.23 13.97
CA SER A 112 14.94 -12.39 12.78
C SER A 112 15.90 -13.58 12.86
N SER A 113 16.38 -13.96 14.04
CA SER A 113 17.26 -15.13 14.20
C SER A 113 16.56 -16.49 14.06
N LYS A 114 15.22 -16.51 14.00
CA LYS A 114 14.38 -17.72 13.91
C LYS A 114 13.47 -17.72 12.68
N ILE A 115 13.69 -16.82 11.73
CA ILE A 115 12.90 -16.78 10.49
C ILE A 115 13.16 -18.03 9.66
N THR A 116 12.08 -18.56 9.08
CA THR A 116 12.07 -19.70 8.17
C THR A 116 11.74 -19.24 6.75
N PRO A 117 12.03 -20.05 5.71
CA PRO A 117 11.65 -19.72 4.33
C PRO A 117 10.17 -19.40 4.18
N GLY A 118 9.29 -20.16 4.87
CA GLY A 118 7.84 -19.97 4.77
C GLY A 118 7.31 -18.61 5.24
N PHE A 119 8.11 -17.83 5.96
CA PHE A 119 7.79 -16.43 6.24
C PHE A 119 7.61 -15.59 4.95
N PHE A 120 8.34 -15.94 3.88
CA PHE A 120 8.36 -15.22 2.61
C PHE A 120 7.39 -15.79 1.56
N ASP A 121 6.61 -16.83 1.90
CA ASP A 121 5.59 -17.39 1.01
C ASP A 121 4.48 -16.35 0.78
N GLU A 122 3.88 -16.36 -0.42
CA GLU A 122 2.84 -15.38 -0.79
C GLU A 122 1.57 -15.54 0.05
N GLU A 123 1.22 -16.78 0.40
CA GLU A 123 0.10 -17.06 1.31
C GLU A 123 0.38 -16.46 2.70
N ALA A 124 1.57 -16.70 3.25
CA ALA A 124 1.96 -16.19 4.56
C ALA A 124 2.03 -14.65 4.58
N LYS A 125 2.45 -14.00 3.49
CA LYS A 125 2.40 -12.54 3.33
C LYS A 125 0.96 -12.04 3.34
N SER A 126 0.10 -12.67 2.55
CA SER A 126 -1.31 -12.31 2.40
C SER A 126 -2.06 -12.43 3.73
N GLU A 127 -1.85 -13.53 4.47
CA GLU A 127 -2.44 -13.74 5.80
C GLU A 127 -2.06 -12.64 6.78
N ARG A 128 -0.79 -12.21 6.79
CA ARG A 128 -0.33 -11.11 7.64
C ARG A 128 -0.99 -9.78 7.28
N VAL A 129 -1.15 -9.51 5.99
CA VAL A 129 -1.82 -8.30 5.50
C VAL A 129 -3.30 -8.32 5.89
N VAL A 130 -4.00 -9.44 5.67
CA VAL A 130 -5.41 -9.60 6.04
C VAL A 130 -5.58 -9.35 7.53
N LYS A 131 -4.83 -10.05 8.39
CA LYS A 131 -4.88 -9.84 9.83
C LYS A 131 -4.66 -8.37 10.22
N LEU A 132 -3.66 -7.73 9.63
CA LEU A 132 -3.35 -6.32 9.90
C LEU A 132 -4.53 -5.39 9.60
N ILE A 133 -5.24 -5.62 8.48
CA ILE A 133 -6.30 -4.71 8.03
C ILE A 133 -7.69 -5.07 8.55
N THR A 134 -7.92 -6.31 9.01
CA THR A 134 -9.24 -6.73 9.53
C THR A 134 -9.29 -6.77 11.05
N GLU A 135 -8.17 -7.06 11.71
CA GLU A 135 -8.10 -7.25 13.16
C GLU A 135 -7.28 -6.17 13.85
N ASP A 136 -6.04 -5.95 13.40
CA ASP A 136 -5.11 -5.10 14.15
C ASP A 136 -5.41 -3.60 13.96
N MET A 137 -5.65 -3.13 12.72
CA MET A 137 -5.89 -1.70 12.41
C MET A 137 -6.93 -1.43 11.29
N PRO A 138 -8.17 -1.94 11.42
CA PRO A 138 -9.22 -1.78 10.41
C PRO A 138 -9.70 -0.34 10.17
N PHE A 139 -9.83 0.48 11.21
CA PHE A 139 -10.28 1.87 11.12
C PHE A 139 -9.27 2.73 10.35
N LEU A 140 -7.97 2.62 10.67
CA LEU A 140 -6.94 3.34 9.93
C LEU A 140 -6.89 2.91 8.46
N TYR A 141 -6.98 1.59 8.22
CA TYR A 141 -6.95 1.03 6.88
C TYR A 141 -8.08 1.59 6.02
N GLU A 142 -9.34 1.53 6.49
CA GLU A 142 -10.49 2.03 5.74
C GLU A 142 -10.39 3.54 5.48
N LEU A 143 -9.93 4.32 6.47
CA LEU A 143 -9.76 5.77 6.31
C LEU A 143 -8.74 6.12 5.21
N LEU A 144 -7.62 5.40 5.15
CA LEU A 144 -6.59 5.59 4.14
C LEU A 144 -7.05 5.12 2.76
N LYS A 145 -7.68 3.94 2.69
CA LYS A 145 -8.20 3.37 1.46
C LYS A 145 -9.22 4.30 0.82
N ASP A 146 -10.18 4.77 1.60
CA ASP A 146 -11.18 5.75 1.14
C ASP A 146 -10.54 7.02 0.60
N LYS A 147 -9.50 7.53 1.29
CA LYS A 147 -8.79 8.73 0.86
C LYS A 147 -8.08 8.55 -0.49
N LEU A 148 -7.52 7.38 -0.73
CA LEU A 148 -6.80 7.05 -1.96
C LEU A 148 -7.75 6.76 -3.12
N THR A 149 -8.85 6.04 -2.87
CA THR A 149 -9.86 5.73 -3.91
C THR A 149 -10.60 6.98 -4.38
N ARG A 150 -10.92 7.93 -3.48
CA ARG A 150 -11.64 9.17 -3.86
C ARG A 150 -10.84 10.12 -4.75
N LYS A 151 -9.50 9.99 -4.82
CA LYS A 151 -8.68 10.80 -5.73
C LYS A 151 -8.70 10.27 -7.16
N ALA A 152 -8.99 8.98 -7.38
CA ALA A 152 -9.12 8.43 -8.73
C ALA A 152 -10.37 8.95 -9.47
N THR A 153 -11.33 9.55 -8.75
CA THR A 153 -12.59 10.07 -9.31
C THR A 153 -12.70 11.60 -9.31
N ALA A 154 -11.66 12.32 -8.85
CA ALA A 154 -11.64 13.78 -8.87
C ALA A 154 -10.87 14.28 -10.10
N ASN A 155 -11.57 14.98 -10.98
CA ASN A 155 -11.11 15.60 -12.24
C ASN A 155 -9.63 15.99 -12.27
N HIS A 156 -8.99 15.62 -13.39
CA HIS A 156 -7.67 16.05 -13.83
C HIS A 156 -7.48 17.54 -13.54
N VAL A 157 -6.61 17.85 -12.58
CA VAL A 157 -6.10 19.21 -12.41
C VAL A 157 -4.90 19.28 -13.35
N ASP A 158 -5.05 20.07 -14.40
CA ASP A 158 -4.00 20.33 -15.37
C ASP A 158 -2.86 21.06 -14.65
N PHE A 159 -1.85 20.31 -14.22
CA PHE A 159 -0.55 20.88 -13.87
C PHE A 159 0.20 21.00 -15.17
N GLY A 160 0.23 22.21 -15.71
CA GLY A 160 0.96 22.53 -16.94
C GLY A 160 2.36 21.94 -16.93
N ASP A 161 2.68 21.31 -18.06
CA ASP A 161 3.96 20.74 -18.47
C ASP A 161 4.73 20.02 -17.35
N SER A 162 4.22 18.85 -16.96
CA SER A 162 4.99 17.84 -16.25
C SER A 162 5.13 16.63 -17.15
N ASP A 163 6.36 16.12 -17.23
CA ASP A 163 6.85 14.97 -17.98
C ASP A 163 6.08 13.68 -17.62
N SER A 164 4.83 13.61 -18.07
CA SER A 164 3.96 12.45 -17.99
C SER A 164 3.54 12.12 -19.41
N GLY A 165 4.21 11.12 -19.99
CA GLY A 165 3.82 10.50 -21.25
C GLY A 165 2.37 10.04 -21.16
N ASN A 166 1.48 10.83 -21.74
CA ASN A 166 0.06 10.54 -21.80
C ASN A 166 -0.21 9.89 -23.16
N GLU A 167 -0.24 8.56 -23.21
CA GLU A 167 -0.81 7.82 -24.34
C GLU A 167 -2.34 7.85 -24.20
N SER A 168 -2.93 8.94 -24.66
CA SER A 168 -4.38 9.05 -24.84
C SER A 168 -4.79 8.35 -26.13
N ASN A 169 -5.57 7.28 -25.99
CA ASN A 169 -6.36 6.67 -27.05
C ASN A 169 -7.31 7.70 -27.67
N GLU A 170 -7.14 8.01 -28.95
CA GLU A 170 -8.11 8.72 -29.76
C GLU A 170 -8.85 7.75 -30.68
N SER A 171 -10.16 7.63 -30.47
CA SER A 171 -11.09 7.01 -31.41
C SER A 171 -11.72 8.07 -32.31
N GLU A 172 -11.31 8.02 -33.57
CA GLU A 172 -11.95 8.39 -34.85
C GLU A 172 -12.75 9.70 -35.08
N ALA A 173 -12.31 10.33 -36.20
CA ALA A 173 -13.06 10.94 -37.31
C ALA A 173 -13.45 12.44 -37.23
N SER A 174 -12.74 13.30 -37.99
CA SER A 174 -13.16 13.76 -39.33
C SER A 174 -12.33 14.94 -39.88
N GLN A 175 -11.81 14.75 -41.09
CA GLN A 175 -11.63 15.67 -42.25
C GLN A 175 -10.85 17.02 -42.14
N GLU A 176 -9.77 17.08 -42.94
CA GLU A 176 -9.04 18.24 -43.49
C GLU A 176 -9.94 19.23 -44.30
N PRO A 177 -9.51 20.47 -44.73
CA PRO A 177 -8.17 20.82 -45.27
C PRO A 177 -7.55 22.22 -44.95
N THR A 178 -6.19 22.26 -45.00
CA THR A 178 -5.18 23.21 -45.57
C THR A 178 -5.56 24.70 -45.92
N PRO A 179 -4.63 25.69 -46.18
CA PRO A 179 -3.19 25.61 -46.57
C PRO A 179 -2.17 26.76 -46.15
N ALA A 180 -0.88 26.50 -46.50
CA ALA A 180 0.21 27.38 -47.03
C ALA A 180 0.91 28.45 -46.13
N ILE A 181 2.23 28.38 -45.79
CA ILE A 181 3.51 28.60 -46.56
C ILE A 181 3.78 30.13 -46.84
N PRO A 182 5.02 30.73 -47.00
CA PRO A 182 6.45 30.29 -46.90
C PRO A 182 7.49 31.23 -46.20
N SER A 183 8.64 30.64 -45.82
CA SER A 183 10.07 30.93 -46.18
C SER A 183 10.64 32.37 -46.31
N ARG A 184 11.91 32.61 -45.86
CA ARG A 184 13.13 32.74 -46.72
C ARG A 184 14.37 33.30 -45.97
N GLY A 185 15.58 32.76 -46.26
CA GLY A 185 16.73 33.62 -46.63
C GLY A 185 18.13 33.43 -46.02
N SER A 186 18.92 32.48 -46.55
CA SER A 186 20.28 32.65 -47.19
C SER A 186 21.55 33.07 -46.42
N THR A 187 22.50 32.11 -46.23
CA THR A 187 23.89 31.94 -46.80
C THR A 187 24.81 33.15 -47.15
N PRO A 188 26.10 33.02 -47.60
CA PRO A 188 27.21 32.03 -47.43
C PRO A 188 28.64 32.68 -47.25
N VAL A 189 29.75 31.88 -47.22
CA VAL A 189 30.93 31.90 -48.15
C VAL A 189 32.23 31.33 -47.49
N ASP A 190 32.92 30.53 -48.32
CA ASP A 190 34.04 29.55 -48.20
C ASP A 190 35.41 30.21 -48.64
N PRO A 191 36.55 29.57 -49.11
CA PRO A 191 36.97 28.15 -49.21
C PRO A 191 38.52 27.83 -49.08
N GLU A 192 38.88 26.56 -49.36
CA GLU A 192 40.12 25.94 -49.96
C GLU A 192 41.09 25.14 -49.03
N GLU A 193 41.57 23.91 -49.34
CA GLU A 193 41.83 23.23 -50.63
C GLU A 193 41.90 21.65 -50.55
N ARG A 194 41.28 20.95 -51.54
CA ARG A 194 41.70 19.78 -52.38
C ARG A 194 42.32 18.47 -51.78
N THR A 195 41.95 17.22 -52.15
CA THR A 195 41.78 16.64 -53.51
C THR A 195 41.08 15.24 -53.53
N THR A 196 40.09 15.09 -54.43
CA THR A 196 39.52 13.91 -55.19
C THR A 196 39.17 12.58 -54.48
N ARG A 197 37.90 12.16 -54.33
CA ARG A 197 36.80 11.77 -55.26
C ARG A 197 36.80 10.29 -55.71
N ASN A 198 35.78 9.55 -55.25
CA ASN A 198 34.84 8.75 -56.04
C ASN A 198 33.46 8.85 -55.37
N ALA A 199 32.42 9.18 -56.14
CA ALA A 199 30.99 9.26 -55.78
C ALA A 199 30.25 8.25 -56.70
N ASP A 200 29.07 7.67 -56.45
CA ASP A 200 27.88 8.02 -55.67
C ASP A 200 27.19 6.71 -55.24
N GLU A 201 26.45 6.71 -54.12
CA GLU A 201 24.99 6.48 -54.09
C GLU A 201 24.53 6.36 -52.61
N ASP A 202 24.13 7.52 -52.07
CA ASP A 202 23.31 7.64 -50.88
C ASP A 202 21.92 7.06 -51.17
N ALA A 203 21.66 5.85 -50.66
CA ALA A 203 20.32 5.30 -50.54
C ALA A 203 19.79 5.52 -49.11
N PRO A 204 18.51 5.91 -48.92
CA PRO A 204 17.98 6.31 -47.63
C PRO A 204 17.99 5.14 -46.64
N PHE A 205 18.51 5.37 -45.43
CA PHE A 205 18.33 4.45 -44.32
C PHE A 205 16.83 4.25 -44.06
N HIS A 206 16.33 3.10 -44.49
CA HIS A 206 15.05 2.58 -44.05
C HIS A 206 15.05 2.56 -42.52
N HIS A 207 14.27 3.46 -41.91
CA HIS A 207 13.73 3.22 -40.57
C HIS A 207 12.93 1.91 -40.67
N LYS A 208 13.58 0.79 -40.32
CA LYS A 208 12.85 -0.39 -39.88
C LYS A 208 12.06 0.05 -38.67
N LYS A 209 10.77 0.34 -38.89
CA LYS A 209 9.77 0.40 -37.83
C LYS A 209 9.96 -0.87 -37.02
N ILE A 210 10.52 -0.71 -35.83
CA ILE A 210 10.40 -1.72 -34.78
C ILE A 210 8.90 -1.88 -34.61
N PRO A 211 8.31 -3.08 -34.77
CA PRO A 211 6.88 -3.26 -34.57
C PRO A 211 6.49 -2.73 -33.19
N GLN A 212 5.74 -1.62 -33.18
CA GLN A 212 4.90 -1.23 -32.06
C GLN A 212 3.82 -2.30 -31.97
N ASP A 213 4.09 -3.40 -31.25
CA ASP A 213 3.12 -4.42 -30.81
C ASP A 213 3.80 -5.46 -29.90
N LEU A 214 4.63 -4.98 -28.97
CA LEU A 214 4.93 -5.74 -27.76
C LEU A 214 4.39 -4.92 -26.61
N GLU A 215 3.10 -5.08 -26.34
CA GLU A 215 2.56 -4.71 -25.03
C GLU A 215 3.51 -5.26 -23.96
N PRO A 216 3.86 -4.50 -22.91
CA PRO A 216 4.64 -5.03 -21.82
C PRO A 216 3.86 -6.19 -21.21
N VAL A 217 4.28 -7.40 -21.56
CA VAL A 217 3.79 -8.64 -20.97
C VAL A 217 4.06 -8.54 -19.47
N ASN A 218 2.97 -8.29 -18.72
CA ASN A 218 2.84 -8.24 -17.27
C ASN A 218 3.28 -6.92 -16.58
N GLU A 219 2.37 -5.95 -16.43
CA GLU A 219 2.42 -5.07 -15.25
C GLU A 219 2.34 -5.98 -14.00
N ILE A 220 3.45 -6.09 -13.24
CA ILE A 220 3.57 -6.92 -12.02
C ILE A 220 2.54 -6.49 -10.94
N TYR A 221 2.06 -5.25 -11.02
CA TYR A 221 1.17 -4.66 -10.04
C TYR A 221 -0.11 -4.18 -10.73
N ASP A 222 -1.26 -4.67 -10.27
CA ASP A 222 -2.55 -4.16 -10.69
C ASP A 222 -2.75 -2.74 -10.11
N ARG A 223 -2.95 -1.75 -11.01
CA ARG A 223 -3.23 -0.37 -10.61
C ARG A 223 -4.50 -0.25 -9.78
N ALA A 224 -5.48 -1.14 -9.97
CA ALA A 224 -6.71 -1.18 -9.18
C ALA A 224 -6.44 -1.56 -7.71
N ASP A 225 -5.37 -2.30 -7.44
CA ASP A 225 -4.99 -2.74 -6.08
C ASP A 225 -4.11 -1.71 -5.34
N ARG A 226 -3.62 -0.69 -6.03
CA ARG A 226 -2.74 0.34 -5.45
C ARG A 226 -3.29 1.00 -4.17
N PRO A 227 -4.57 1.38 -4.06
CA PRO A 227 -5.12 1.95 -2.82
C PRO A 227 -5.05 0.96 -1.65
N HIS A 228 -5.28 -0.34 -1.89
CA HIS A 228 -5.18 -1.38 -0.88
C HIS A 228 -3.73 -1.54 -0.43
N VAL A 229 -2.79 -1.74 -1.36
CA VAL A 229 -1.37 -1.95 -1.06
C VAL A 229 -0.78 -0.77 -0.27
N ILE A 230 -1.05 0.47 -0.69
CA ILE A 230 -0.55 1.67 0.01
C ILE A 230 -1.15 1.74 1.42
N SER A 231 -2.46 1.52 1.56
CA SER A 231 -3.13 1.62 2.87
C SER A 231 -2.61 0.56 3.85
N ALA A 232 -2.52 -0.70 3.40
CA ALA A 232 -1.97 -1.79 4.19
C ALA A 232 -0.49 -1.54 4.58
N THR A 233 0.30 -1.01 3.65
CA THR A 233 1.71 -0.65 3.90
C THR A 233 1.82 0.46 4.94
N ILE A 234 1.04 1.53 4.82
CA ILE A 234 1.03 2.62 5.80
C ILE A 234 0.58 2.09 7.17
N CYS A 235 -0.42 1.22 7.22
CA CYS A 235 -0.81 0.56 8.45
C CYS A 235 0.38 -0.19 9.08
N ALA A 236 1.09 -1.02 8.31
CA ALA A 236 2.25 -1.75 8.83
C ALA A 236 3.38 -0.82 9.31
N VAL A 237 3.58 0.33 8.66
CA VAL A 237 4.55 1.36 9.07
C VAL A 237 4.12 2.02 10.38
N VAL A 238 2.84 2.38 10.52
CA VAL A 238 2.30 2.99 11.75
C VAL A 238 2.37 2.02 12.92
N ALA A 239 1.97 0.76 12.70
CA ALA A 239 2.06 -0.29 13.71
C ALA A 239 3.50 -0.49 14.20
N PHE A 240 4.46 -0.62 13.28
CA PHE A 240 5.88 -0.74 13.61
C PHE A 240 6.45 0.51 14.28
N GLY A 241 6.00 1.69 13.86
CA GLY A 241 6.40 2.98 14.43
C GLY A 241 5.97 3.13 15.88
N ALA A 242 4.72 2.75 16.18
CA ALA A 242 4.17 2.74 17.55
C ALA A 242 4.80 1.63 18.39
N ASN A 243 5.01 0.45 17.80
CA ASN A 243 5.59 -0.70 18.46
C ASN A 243 6.53 -1.44 17.51
N ARG A 244 7.84 -1.35 17.75
CA ARG A 244 8.87 -2.01 16.94
C ARG A 244 8.80 -3.54 16.98
N ARG A 245 7.90 -4.11 17.79
CA ARG A 245 7.57 -5.53 17.81
C ARG A 245 6.53 -5.93 16.76
N ASP A 246 5.90 -5.00 16.06
CA ASP A 246 5.08 -5.27 14.87
C ASP A 246 5.95 -5.14 13.61
N ASN A 247 6.82 -6.12 13.37
CA ASN A 247 7.98 -5.95 12.48
C ASN A 247 7.99 -6.84 11.22
N ALA A 248 6.87 -7.49 10.89
CA ALA A 248 6.82 -8.46 9.80
C ALA A 248 7.20 -7.84 8.45
N LEU A 249 6.48 -6.80 8.02
CA LEU A 249 6.76 -6.10 6.76
C LEU A 249 8.20 -5.59 6.72
N GLN A 250 8.67 -5.04 7.84
CA GLN A 250 9.98 -4.42 7.92
C GLN A 250 11.11 -5.43 7.80
N ILE A 251 10.96 -6.63 8.38
CA ILE A 251 11.94 -7.70 8.16
C ILE A 251 11.92 -8.16 6.71
N GLN A 252 10.73 -8.38 6.15
CA GLN A 252 10.58 -8.77 4.74
C GLN A 252 11.28 -7.79 3.81
N ASN A 253 10.96 -6.50 3.93
CA ASN A 253 11.58 -5.44 3.13
C ASN A 253 13.09 -5.38 3.39
N SER A 254 13.55 -5.52 4.63
CA SER A 254 14.99 -5.45 4.93
C SER A 254 15.81 -6.56 4.27
N VAL A 255 15.25 -7.77 4.16
CA VAL A 255 15.91 -8.91 3.50
C VAL A 255 15.91 -8.71 1.99
N VAL A 256 14.77 -8.32 1.41
CA VAL A 256 14.64 -8.08 -0.04
C VAL A 256 15.56 -6.94 -0.47
N LEU A 257 15.53 -5.79 0.21
CA LEU A 257 16.38 -4.64 -0.12
C LEU A 257 17.86 -4.99 -0.03
N LEU A 258 18.26 -5.78 0.98
CA LEU A 258 19.65 -6.23 1.12
C LEU A 258 20.05 -7.14 -0.06
N ALA A 259 19.18 -8.06 -0.47
CA ALA A 259 19.41 -8.92 -1.64
C ALA A 259 19.47 -8.14 -2.95
N CYS A 260 18.69 -7.07 -3.08
CA CYS A 260 18.70 -6.16 -4.22
C CYS A 260 19.88 -5.16 -4.20
N GLY A 261 20.87 -5.33 -3.32
CA GLY A 261 22.06 -4.47 -3.28
C GLY A 261 21.80 -3.04 -2.80
N VAL A 262 20.67 -2.78 -2.11
CA VAL A 262 20.36 -1.44 -1.62
C VAL A 262 21.44 -0.96 -0.65
N THR A 263 21.93 0.25 -0.89
CA THR A 263 23.02 0.85 -0.11
C THR A 263 22.63 1.01 1.36
N GLU A 264 23.62 1.01 2.26
CA GLU A 264 23.39 1.19 3.69
C GLU A 264 22.71 2.53 4.01
N ARG A 265 23.04 3.59 3.26
CA ARG A 265 22.43 4.92 3.41
C ARG A 265 20.91 4.86 3.15
N VAL A 266 20.50 4.25 2.03
CA VAL A 266 19.08 4.12 1.68
C VAL A 266 18.37 3.18 2.66
N SER A 267 18.99 2.06 3.02
CA SER A 267 18.44 1.13 4.02
C SER A 267 18.23 1.81 5.37
N THR A 268 19.16 2.67 5.80
CA THR A 268 19.05 3.43 7.06
C THR A 268 17.88 4.40 7.03
N PHE A 269 17.71 5.12 5.91
CA PHE A 269 16.55 6.01 5.73
C PHE A 269 15.22 5.24 5.76
N LEU A 270 15.12 4.12 5.03
CA LEU A 270 13.90 3.30 5.02
C LEU A 270 13.58 2.72 6.39
N ASN A 271 14.59 2.40 7.19
CA ASN A 271 14.40 2.00 8.59
C ASN A 271 13.95 3.15 9.51
N TYR A 272 14.44 4.36 9.25
CA TYR A 272 14.04 5.56 9.99
C TYR A 272 12.54 5.85 9.82
N ILE A 273 12.04 5.80 8.58
CA ILE A 273 10.61 6.02 8.28
C ILE A 273 9.72 4.79 8.52
N GLY A 274 10.30 3.66 8.94
CA GLY A 274 9.54 2.46 9.31
C GLY A 274 9.12 1.55 8.15
N LEU A 275 9.60 1.79 6.93
CA LEU A 275 9.36 0.90 5.77
C LEU A 275 10.21 -0.37 5.81
N SER A 276 11.32 -0.36 6.52
CA SER A 276 12.26 -1.48 6.60
C SER A 276 12.82 -1.63 8.02
N SER A 277 13.43 -2.77 8.30
CA SER A 277 14.24 -2.97 9.50
C SER A 277 15.71 -2.63 9.23
N SER A 278 16.52 -2.56 10.29
CA SER A 278 17.97 -2.35 10.15
C SER A 278 18.65 -3.42 9.30
N ARG A 279 19.74 -3.07 8.62
CA ARG A 279 20.60 -4.02 7.89
C ARG A 279 21.11 -5.16 8.77
N ARG A 280 21.36 -4.88 10.07
CA ARG A 280 21.73 -5.91 11.06
C ARG A 280 20.61 -6.94 11.26
N THR A 281 19.36 -6.51 11.26
CA THR A 281 18.20 -7.41 11.32
C THR A 281 18.11 -8.29 10.08
N ALA A 282 18.34 -7.71 8.90
CA ALA A 282 18.38 -8.45 7.64
C ALA A 282 19.49 -9.52 7.64
N HIS A 283 20.71 -9.18 8.04
CA HIS A 283 21.80 -10.16 8.16
C HIS A 283 21.49 -11.29 9.14
N ARG A 284 20.83 -11.00 10.28
CA ARG A 284 20.39 -12.04 11.21
C ARG A 284 19.36 -12.99 10.58
N ALA A 285 18.41 -12.44 9.81
CA ALA A 285 17.43 -13.22 9.07
C ALA A 285 18.08 -14.10 8.00
N ILE A 286 18.97 -13.53 7.18
CA ILE A 286 19.72 -14.28 6.17
C ILE A 286 20.59 -15.37 6.82
N GLN A 287 21.23 -15.09 7.97
CA GLN A 287 22.00 -16.11 8.68
C GLN A 287 21.12 -17.25 9.20
N ALA A 288 19.90 -16.95 9.68
CA ALA A 288 18.94 -17.98 10.09
C ALA A 288 18.52 -18.86 8.90
N LEU A 289 18.14 -18.22 7.78
CA LEU A 289 17.80 -18.90 6.53
C LEU A 289 18.98 -19.73 6.00
N GLY A 290 20.20 -19.20 6.04
CA GLY A 290 21.41 -19.89 5.61
C GLY A 290 21.71 -21.14 6.44
N ARG A 291 21.46 -21.12 7.76
CA ARG A 291 21.56 -22.34 8.59
C ARG A 291 20.53 -23.38 8.19
N ILE A 292 19.30 -22.98 7.86
CA ILE A 292 18.25 -23.90 7.39
C ILE A 292 18.64 -24.49 6.03
N ALA A 293 19.09 -23.66 5.09
CA ALA A 293 19.56 -24.10 3.79
C ALA A 293 20.75 -25.06 3.89
N SER A 294 21.75 -24.72 4.72
CA SER A 294 22.92 -25.58 4.99
C SER A 294 22.52 -26.94 5.57
N LYS A 295 21.58 -26.98 6.53
CA LYS A 295 21.03 -28.24 7.05
C LYS A 295 20.32 -29.05 5.97
N LYS A 296 19.51 -28.41 5.12
CA LYS A 296 18.82 -29.06 4.01
C LYS A 296 19.81 -29.66 3.00
N ILE A 297 20.86 -28.93 2.63
CA ILE A 297 21.94 -29.43 1.76
C ILE A 297 22.64 -30.62 2.41
N THR A 298 23.00 -30.51 3.69
CA THR A 298 23.66 -31.61 4.43
C THR A 298 22.79 -32.87 4.48
N GLN A 299 21.48 -32.70 4.67
CA GLN A 299 20.52 -33.81 4.67
C GLN A 299 20.42 -34.46 3.28
N ILE A 300 20.37 -33.66 2.21
CA ILE A 300 20.36 -34.18 0.84
C ILE A 300 21.63 -34.97 0.55
N MET A 301 22.79 -34.44 0.96
CA MET A 301 24.11 -35.06 0.77
C MET A 301 24.38 -36.27 1.67
N SER A 302 23.46 -36.61 2.59
CA SER A 302 23.68 -37.72 3.52
C SER A 302 23.62 -39.08 2.79
N PRO A 303 24.44 -40.06 3.18
CA PRO A 303 24.57 -41.36 2.47
C PRO A 303 23.31 -42.24 2.44
N ASN A 304 22.27 -41.88 3.21
CA ASN A 304 21.02 -42.64 3.36
C ASN A 304 19.92 -42.26 2.35
N SER A 305 20.25 -41.51 1.28
CA SER A 305 19.26 -41.24 0.24
C SER A 305 19.04 -42.50 -0.61
N LYS A 306 17.79 -42.81 -0.97
CA LYS A 306 17.43 -43.94 -1.85
C LYS A 306 17.98 -43.77 -3.28
N SER A 307 18.72 -42.70 -3.54
CA SER A 307 19.25 -42.33 -4.84
C SER A 307 20.41 -43.25 -5.23
N PRO A 308 20.46 -43.70 -6.50
CA PRO A 308 21.51 -44.61 -6.99
C PRO A 308 22.88 -43.93 -7.11
N LEU A 309 22.93 -42.60 -7.04
CA LEU A 309 24.15 -41.79 -7.16
C LEU A 309 24.18 -40.74 -6.05
N ALA A 310 25.39 -40.42 -5.58
CA ALA A 310 25.60 -39.33 -4.65
C ALA A 310 25.13 -38.00 -5.29
N PRO A 311 24.43 -37.12 -4.56
CA PRO A 311 24.02 -35.84 -5.10
C PRO A 311 25.22 -34.98 -5.50
N ILE A 312 25.08 -34.22 -6.57
CA ILE A 312 26.13 -33.33 -7.08
C ILE A 312 25.78 -31.90 -6.70
N ILE A 313 26.71 -31.19 -6.06
CA ILE A 313 26.58 -29.75 -5.84
C ILE A 313 27.41 -29.01 -6.89
N CYS A 314 26.75 -28.09 -7.59
CA CYS A 314 27.42 -27.14 -8.45
C CYS A 314 27.32 -25.77 -7.77
N ILE A 315 28.46 -25.12 -7.59
CA ILE A 315 28.55 -23.73 -7.17
C ILE A 315 29.34 -23.04 -8.25
N ASP A 316 28.79 -21.94 -8.75
CA ASP A 316 29.42 -21.15 -9.78
C ASP A 316 29.24 -19.66 -9.46
N ASN A 317 30.07 -18.80 -10.03
CA ASN A 317 29.91 -17.36 -9.90
C ASN A 317 28.97 -16.90 -11.02
N ILE A 318 28.01 -16.03 -10.70
CA ILE A 318 27.31 -15.28 -11.74
C ILE A 318 27.91 -13.90 -11.83
N ASP A 319 28.52 -13.61 -12.97
CA ASP A 319 28.90 -12.26 -13.34
C ASP A 319 27.85 -11.71 -14.32
N PHE A 320 27.14 -10.66 -13.92
CA PHE A 320 26.22 -9.94 -14.79
C PHE A 320 26.82 -8.57 -15.13
N GLU A 321 26.97 -8.26 -16.41
CA GLU A 321 27.35 -6.91 -16.86
C GLU A 321 26.09 -6.12 -17.24
N GLU A 322 25.82 -5.02 -16.54
CA GLU A 322 24.92 -3.99 -17.04
C GLU A 322 25.70 -3.12 -18.02
N ALA A 323 25.50 -3.35 -19.32
CA ALA A 323 26.17 -2.60 -20.38
C ALA A 323 25.37 -1.35 -20.78
N VAL A 324 25.89 -0.17 -20.42
CA VAL A 324 25.33 1.10 -20.91
C VAL A 324 25.89 1.39 -22.30
N HIS A 325 25.00 1.55 -23.29
CA HIS A 325 25.37 1.77 -24.69
C HIS A 325 26.01 3.15 -24.93
N GLU A 326 25.62 4.16 -24.15
CA GLU A 326 26.16 5.51 -24.22
C GLU A 326 26.79 5.88 -22.87
N LYS A 327 28.12 5.73 -22.80
CA LYS A 327 28.89 6.00 -21.58
C LYS A 327 28.92 7.51 -21.32
N SER A 328 28.52 7.93 -20.13
CA SER A 328 28.71 9.29 -19.63
C SER A 328 29.43 9.24 -18.28
N VAL A 329 29.87 10.39 -17.76
CA VAL A 329 30.54 10.46 -16.44
C VAL A 329 29.63 9.94 -15.31
N GLU A 330 28.31 9.99 -15.50
CA GLU A 330 27.31 9.51 -14.54
C GLU A 330 26.73 8.13 -14.87
N LYS A 331 27.00 7.60 -16.08
CA LYS A 331 26.52 6.30 -16.55
C LYS A 331 27.68 5.46 -17.09
N SER A 332 28.17 4.53 -16.26
CA SER A 332 29.17 3.54 -16.63
C SER A 332 28.58 2.14 -16.61
N SER A 333 29.08 1.25 -17.48
CA SER A 333 28.80 -0.19 -17.34
C SER A 333 29.22 -0.68 -15.95
N GLN A 334 28.39 -1.50 -15.31
CA GLN A 334 28.68 -2.10 -14.00
C GLN A 334 28.71 -3.61 -14.11
N MET A 335 29.75 -4.21 -13.51
CA MET A 335 29.85 -5.64 -13.30
C MET A 335 29.27 -5.98 -11.93
N PHE A 336 28.30 -6.87 -11.90
CA PHE A 336 27.71 -7.42 -10.70
C PHE A 336 28.22 -8.84 -10.50
N HIS A 337 28.84 -9.07 -9.35
CA HIS A 337 29.37 -10.36 -8.97
C HIS A 337 28.41 -11.03 -7.98
N GLY A 338 27.95 -12.22 -8.33
CA GLY A 338 27.15 -13.09 -7.48
C GLY A 338 27.75 -14.49 -7.42
N THR A 339 27.30 -15.28 -6.45
CA THR A 339 27.58 -16.71 -6.39
C THR A 339 26.24 -17.43 -6.36
N TRP A 340 26.07 -18.42 -7.22
CA TRP A 340 24.87 -19.25 -7.29
C TRP A 340 25.26 -20.72 -7.21
N GLY A 341 24.28 -21.56 -6.93
CA GLY A 341 24.50 -22.99 -6.95
C GLY A 341 23.22 -23.77 -6.87
N TYR A 342 23.30 -25.03 -7.27
CA TYR A 342 22.20 -25.98 -7.22
C TYR A 342 22.72 -27.35 -6.78
N VAL A 343 21.79 -28.17 -6.28
CA VAL A 343 22.07 -29.56 -5.91
C VAL A 343 21.25 -30.46 -6.81
N HIS A 344 21.93 -31.30 -7.59
CA HIS A 344 21.30 -32.34 -8.41
C HIS A 344 21.14 -33.61 -7.61
N VAL A 345 19.90 -34.11 -7.52
CA VAL A 345 19.54 -35.39 -6.90
C VAL A 345 18.95 -36.28 -7.98
N ILE A 346 19.57 -37.43 -8.23
CA ILE A 346 19.09 -38.38 -9.23
C ILE A 346 18.05 -39.30 -8.58
N LEU A 347 16.85 -39.35 -9.17
CA LEU A 347 15.77 -40.22 -8.72
C LEU A 347 15.96 -41.64 -9.25
N THR A 348 15.73 -42.63 -8.40
CA THR A 348 15.93 -44.07 -8.68
C THR A 348 15.08 -44.56 -9.85
N GLU A 349 13.88 -43.98 -10.04
CA GLU A 349 12.96 -44.32 -11.14
C GLU A 349 13.56 -44.09 -12.53
N ILE A 350 14.39 -43.05 -12.69
CA ILE A 350 15.01 -42.69 -13.97
C ILE A 350 16.13 -43.68 -14.36
N VAL A 351 16.81 -44.27 -13.36
CA VAL A 351 17.91 -45.22 -13.59
C VAL A 351 17.39 -46.63 -13.88
N CYS A 352 16.29 -47.04 -13.23
CA CYS A 352 15.68 -48.35 -13.46
C CYS A 352 14.99 -48.51 -14.83
N GLN A 353 14.55 -47.42 -15.48
CA GLN A 353 13.96 -47.50 -16.82
C GLN A 353 14.97 -47.88 -17.93
N ARG A 354 16.28 -47.74 -17.68
CA ARG A 354 17.33 -48.07 -18.67
C ARG A 354 17.89 -49.49 -18.55
N THR A 355 17.49 -50.26 -17.54
CA THR A 355 17.98 -51.63 -17.30
C THR A 355 17.02 -52.73 -17.80
N LEU A 356 15.90 -52.35 -18.42
CA LEU A 356 14.89 -53.26 -19.00
C LEU A 356 14.82 -53.20 -20.54
N ALA A 357 15.91 -52.79 -21.21
CA ALA A 357 16.05 -52.84 -22.67
C ALA A 357 17.10 -53.87 -23.08
#